data_AF-A0A6P8SHP8-F1
#
_entry.id   AF-A0A6P8SHP8-F1
#
_cell.length_a   1.000
_cell.length_b   1.000
_cell.length_c   1.000
_cell.angle_alpha   90.00
_cell.angle_beta   90.00
_cell.angle_gamma   90.00
#
_symmetry.space_group_name_H-M   'P 1'
#
loop_
_entity.id
_entity.type
_entity.pdbx_description
1 polymer ?
#
loop_
_entity_poly.entity_id
_entity_poly.type
_entity_poly.pdbx_seq_one_letter_code
_entity_poly.pdbx_strand_id
1 'polypeptide(L)'
;MTEVLISSVFLNVTSAQDREISTEEPVNILGATINAFIFVAGTTGNGLVIWLMVFKTKKNVLSTWILNLAVADFVFSAFRILAVVRDAMGSQWPFGLALCKLNVFVKHINLYTSVFMLAIISIDRCLLVTSPVWSRNHRTAGCSSIISFATWCLAALLSMPHMLFRGTSLKGTRVQCTFDGAENYIKLMLYLISWLPYHIVSLLKFTQVSKPFLKVAYSLTAGFAYLNSCINPLLYCFMGYLTKQSLSSLLRNVFSDGQ
;
A
#
# COMPACT_ATOMS: atom_id res chain seq x y z
N MET A 1 -43.97 21.53 23.72
CA MET A 1 -43.51 20.17 23.34
C MET A 1 -42.38 20.25 22.31
N THR A 2 -42.53 21.05 21.25
CA THR A 2 -41.51 21.35 20.24
C THR A 2 -40.21 21.96 20.77
N GLU A 3 -40.23 22.93 21.68
CA GLU A 3 -38.98 23.53 22.22
C GLU A 3 -38.13 22.56 23.07
N VAL A 4 -38.79 21.67 23.83
CA VAL A 4 -38.11 20.65 24.64
C VAL A 4 -37.42 19.62 23.73
N LEU A 5 -38.08 19.25 22.63
CA LEU A 5 -37.53 18.34 21.63
C LEU A 5 -36.30 18.96 20.96
N ILE A 6 -36.40 20.21 20.49
CA ILE A 6 -35.28 20.96 19.86
C ILE A 6 -34.08 21.06 20.80
N SER A 7 -34.31 21.40 22.08
CA SER A 7 -33.24 21.52 23.08
C SER A 7 -32.57 20.17 23.37
N SER A 8 -33.35 19.09 23.43
CA SER A 8 -32.82 17.72 23.63
C SER A 8 -32.03 17.22 22.42
N VAL A 9 -32.47 17.54 21.20
CA VAL A 9 -31.77 17.23 19.95
C VAL A 9 -30.47 18.03 19.88
N PHE A 10 -30.49 19.33 20.19
CA PHE A 10 -29.31 20.17 20.23
C PHE A 10 -28.26 19.64 21.23
N LEU A 11 -28.69 19.33 22.46
CA LEU A 11 -27.83 18.76 23.50
C LEU A 11 -27.21 17.43 23.07
N ASN A 12 -28.01 16.57 22.40
CA ASN A 12 -27.53 15.29 21.92
C ASN A 12 -26.49 15.46 20.79
N VAL A 13 -26.73 16.38 19.85
CA VAL A 13 -25.81 16.75 18.76
C VAL A 13 -24.50 17.32 19.31
N THR A 14 -24.56 18.27 20.25
CA THR A 14 -23.35 18.79 20.91
C THR A 14 -22.60 17.69 21.66
N SER A 15 -23.30 16.80 22.39
CA SER A 15 -22.67 15.71 23.13
C SER A 15 -22.00 14.66 22.21
N ALA A 16 -22.52 14.49 20.99
CA ALA A 16 -21.96 13.58 19.99
C ALA A 16 -20.73 14.22 19.33
N GLN A 17 -20.84 15.49 18.93
CA GLN A 17 -19.74 16.28 18.39
C GLN A 17 -18.57 16.38 19.40
N ASP A 18 -18.85 16.65 20.67
CA ASP A 18 -17.85 16.75 21.74
C ASP A 18 -17.18 15.40 22.01
N ARG A 19 -17.92 14.28 21.92
CA ARG A 19 -17.35 12.93 22.03
C ARG A 19 -16.46 12.57 20.83
N GLU A 20 -16.83 12.98 19.62
CA GLU A 20 -16.02 12.75 18.43
C GLU A 20 -14.73 13.60 18.46
N ILE A 21 -14.83 14.87 18.85
CA ILE A 21 -13.68 15.77 19.01
C ILE A 21 -12.71 15.26 20.10
N SER A 22 -13.22 14.89 21.27
CA SER A 22 -12.40 14.43 22.40
C SER A 22 -11.70 13.09 22.15
N THR A 23 -12.21 12.26 21.25
CA THR A 23 -11.57 10.98 20.87
C THR A 23 -10.59 11.14 19.70
N GLU A 24 -10.85 12.03 18.75
CA GLU A 24 -9.96 12.28 17.61
C GLU A 24 -8.67 13.03 18.01
N GLU A 25 -8.74 13.98 18.95
CA GLU A 25 -7.61 14.80 19.34
C GLU A 25 -6.38 14.01 19.84
N PRO A 26 -6.48 13.10 20.83
CA PRO A 26 -5.32 12.33 21.30
C PRO A 26 -4.77 11.39 20.21
N VAL A 27 -5.63 10.85 19.36
CA VAL A 27 -5.24 9.97 18.24
C VAL A 27 -4.44 10.76 17.19
N ASN A 28 -4.88 11.97 16.86
CA ASN A 28 -4.21 12.86 15.92
C ASN A 28 -2.84 13.32 16.47
N ILE A 29 -2.76 13.70 17.75
CA ILE A 29 -1.49 14.09 18.39
C ILE A 29 -0.50 12.93 18.39
N LEU A 30 -0.95 11.73 18.76
CA LEU A 30 -0.13 10.52 18.74
C LEU A 30 0.36 10.20 17.31
N GLY A 31 -0.55 10.26 16.33
CA GLY A 31 -0.23 10.06 14.92
C GLY A 31 0.81 11.06 14.40
N ALA A 32 0.63 12.35 14.68
CA ALA A 32 1.57 13.40 14.30
C ALA A 32 2.96 13.17 14.92
N THR A 33 3.00 12.80 16.22
CA THR A 33 4.26 12.53 16.95
C THR A 33 5.01 11.35 16.34
N ILE A 34 4.33 10.23 16.10
CA ILE A 34 4.91 9.04 15.47
C ILE A 34 5.42 9.38 14.07
N ASN A 35 4.62 10.10 13.28
CA ASN A 35 4.98 10.45 11.91
C ASN A 35 6.14 11.42 11.81
N ALA A 36 6.25 12.37 12.75
CA ALA A 36 7.36 13.29 12.86
C ALA A 36 8.65 12.53 13.22
N PHE A 37 8.56 11.58 14.17
CA PHE A 37 9.69 10.73 14.51
C PHE A 37 10.17 9.88 13.32
N ILE A 38 9.25 9.23 12.60
CA ILE A 38 9.58 8.45 11.40
C ILE A 38 10.20 9.33 10.31
N PHE A 39 9.67 10.54 10.11
CA PHE A 39 10.22 11.51 9.16
C PHE A 39 11.67 11.85 9.50
N VAL A 40 11.93 12.27 10.74
CA VAL A 40 13.27 12.65 11.18
C VAL A 40 14.19 11.43 11.13
N ALA A 41 13.94 10.41 11.95
CA ALA A 41 14.83 9.25 12.06
C ALA A 41 15.08 8.56 10.70
N GLY A 42 14.03 8.43 9.88
CA GLY A 42 14.13 7.78 8.58
C GLY A 42 14.89 8.60 7.54
N THR A 43 14.72 9.92 7.49
CA THR A 43 15.47 10.76 6.56
C THR A 43 16.94 10.90 6.96
N THR A 44 17.26 11.09 8.24
CA THR A 44 18.66 11.14 8.70
C THR A 44 19.34 9.79 8.58
N GLY A 45 18.69 8.70 9.04
CA GLY A 45 19.26 7.36 9.03
C GLY A 45 19.49 6.84 7.61
N ASN A 46 18.46 6.82 6.77
CA ASN A 46 18.60 6.34 5.40
C ASN A 46 19.42 7.30 4.54
N GLY A 47 19.35 8.61 4.79
CA GLY A 47 20.21 9.60 4.14
C GLY A 47 21.69 9.37 4.40
N LEU A 48 22.06 9.03 5.65
CA LEU A 48 23.43 8.66 6.00
C LEU A 48 23.86 7.37 5.29
N VAL A 49 22.99 6.35 5.23
CA VAL A 49 23.28 5.11 4.50
C VAL A 49 23.51 5.37 3.02
N ILE A 50 22.65 6.18 2.38
CA ILE A 50 22.82 6.60 0.98
C ILE A 50 24.17 7.28 0.80
N TRP A 51 24.52 8.24 1.65
CA TRP A 51 25.80 8.95 1.59
C TRP A 51 27.00 7.99 1.72
N LEU A 52 26.96 7.05 2.68
CA LEU A 52 28.01 6.05 2.87
C LEU A 52 28.15 5.12 1.66
N MET A 53 27.04 4.67 1.08
CA MET A 53 27.04 3.77 -0.07
C MET A 53 27.50 4.46 -1.36
N VAL A 54 27.12 5.71 -1.57
CA VAL A 54 27.47 6.48 -2.79
C VAL A 54 28.92 6.97 -2.75
N PHE A 55 29.38 7.51 -1.62
CA PHE A 55 30.66 8.24 -1.56
C PHE A 55 31.77 7.51 -0.81
N LYS A 56 31.45 6.62 0.13
CA LYS A 56 32.46 5.98 1.00
C LYS A 56 32.71 4.51 0.70
N THR A 57 31.82 3.86 -0.03
CA THR A 57 31.87 2.41 -0.26
C THR A 57 32.20 2.10 -1.72
N LYS A 58 33.14 1.17 -1.95
CA LYS A 58 33.41 0.66 -3.31
C LYS A 58 32.19 -0.09 -3.83
N LYS A 59 31.76 0.21 -5.06
CA LYS A 59 30.59 -0.43 -5.67
C LYS A 59 30.79 -1.93 -5.81
N ASN A 60 29.92 -2.68 -5.15
CA ASN A 60 29.79 -4.12 -5.25
C ASN A 60 28.29 -4.49 -5.23
N VAL A 61 27.99 -5.78 -5.41
CA VAL A 61 26.60 -6.28 -5.47
C VAL A 61 25.80 -5.92 -4.22
N LEU A 62 26.39 -6.10 -3.04
CA LEU A 62 25.73 -5.82 -1.77
C LEU A 62 25.46 -4.32 -1.58
N SER A 63 26.42 -3.45 -1.91
CA SER A 63 26.24 -2.01 -1.81
C SER A 63 25.13 -1.51 -2.72
N THR A 64 24.94 -2.14 -3.89
CA THR A 64 23.82 -1.81 -4.79
C THR A 64 22.48 -2.16 -4.15
N TRP A 65 22.33 -3.32 -3.51
CA TRP A 65 21.09 -3.70 -2.83
C TRP A 65 20.78 -2.80 -1.64
N ILE A 66 21.78 -2.55 -0.80
CA ILE A 66 21.63 -1.68 0.38
C ILE A 66 21.26 -0.25 -0.05
N LEU A 67 21.89 0.26 -1.12
CA LEU A 67 21.56 1.59 -1.65
C LEU A 67 20.11 1.68 -2.12
N ASN A 68 19.61 0.68 -2.85
CA ASN A 68 18.22 0.68 -3.32
C ASN A 68 17.21 0.63 -2.18
N LEU A 69 17.49 -0.18 -1.15
CA LEU A 69 16.67 -0.26 0.06
C LEU A 69 16.64 1.10 0.79
N ALA A 70 17.81 1.69 1.01
CA ALA A 70 17.93 2.99 1.67
C ALA A 70 17.25 4.12 0.88
N VAL A 71 17.30 4.09 -0.47
CA VAL A 71 16.57 5.06 -1.31
C VAL A 71 15.06 4.92 -1.15
N ALA A 72 14.54 3.69 -1.16
CA ALA A 72 13.10 3.45 -0.98
C ALA A 72 12.63 3.96 0.40
N ASP A 73 13.34 3.58 1.46
CA ASP A 73 12.99 3.96 2.83
C ASP A 73 13.16 5.48 3.05
N PHE A 74 14.18 6.11 2.48
CA PHE A 74 14.35 7.57 2.53
C PHE A 74 13.18 8.30 1.87
N VAL A 75 12.76 7.90 0.67
CA VAL A 75 11.64 8.52 -0.04
C VAL A 75 10.34 8.34 0.76
N PHE A 76 10.09 7.15 1.29
CA PHE A 76 8.92 6.93 2.14
C PHE A 76 8.93 7.79 3.40
N SER A 77 10.05 7.84 4.12
CA SER A 77 10.21 8.65 5.31
C SER A 77 10.05 10.14 5.01
N ALA A 78 10.60 10.64 3.90
CA ALA A 78 10.45 12.03 3.49
C ALA A 78 8.98 12.41 3.25
N PHE A 79 8.18 11.53 2.64
CA PHE A 79 6.75 11.76 2.41
C PHE A 79 5.90 11.73 3.69
N ARG A 80 6.42 11.25 4.83
CA ARG A 80 5.68 11.25 6.11
C ARG A 80 5.36 12.65 6.62
N ILE A 81 6.05 13.69 6.16
CA ILE A 81 5.70 15.09 6.48
C ILE A 81 4.24 15.41 6.12
N LEU A 82 3.71 14.83 5.04
CA LEU A 82 2.29 15.01 4.65
C LEU A 82 1.34 14.40 5.68
N ALA A 83 1.73 13.28 6.29
CA ALA A 83 0.96 12.65 7.35
C ALA A 83 1.00 13.49 8.64
N VAL A 84 2.14 14.07 8.99
CA VAL A 84 2.27 14.99 10.14
C VAL A 84 1.32 16.16 10.02
N VAL A 85 1.31 16.84 8.85
CA VAL A 85 0.42 17.99 8.61
C VAL A 85 -1.04 17.56 8.62
N ARG A 86 -1.38 16.42 7.99
CA ARG A 86 -2.75 15.87 8.03
C ARG A 86 -3.23 15.64 9.46
N ASP A 87 -2.39 15.04 10.29
CA ASP A 87 -2.73 14.71 11.67
C ASP A 87 -2.83 16.01 12.51
N ALA A 88 -1.94 16.97 12.30
CA ALA A 88 -2.00 18.29 12.93
C ALA A 88 -3.24 19.12 12.53
N MET A 89 -3.79 18.89 11.34
CA MET A 89 -5.02 19.52 10.84
C MET A 89 -6.30 18.72 11.15
N GLY A 90 -6.29 17.87 12.19
CA GLY A 90 -7.48 17.11 12.59
C GLY A 90 -7.92 16.13 11.50
N SER A 91 -6.98 15.39 10.91
CA SER A 91 -7.20 14.43 9.83
C SER A 91 -7.69 15.02 8.49
N GLN A 92 -7.55 16.34 8.29
CA GLN A 92 -7.83 16.99 7.01
C GLN A 92 -6.68 16.82 6.01
N TRP A 93 -7.01 16.66 4.73
CA TRP A 93 -6.07 16.54 3.62
C TRP A 93 -6.03 17.83 2.78
N PRO A 94 -5.11 18.78 3.06
CA PRO A 94 -5.04 20.07 2.37
C PRO A 94 -4.29 20.02 1.02
N PHE A 95 -3.61 18.93 0.71
CA PHE A 95 -2.62 18.86 -0.37
C PHE A 95 -3.18 18.59 -1.77
N GLY A 96 -4.50 18.42 -1.88
CA GLY A 96 -5.18 18.07 -3.12
C GLY A 96 -4.99 16.62 -3.59
N LEU A 97 -5.57 16.32 -4.75
CA LEU A 97 -5.70 14.95 -5.27
C LEU A 97 -4.35 14.31 -5.63
N ALA A 98 -3.45 15.06 -6.26
CA ALA A 98 -2.16 14.54 -6.72
C ALA A 98 -1.33 13.98 -5.56
N LEU A 99 -1.20 14.74 -4.47
CA LEU A 99 -0.45 14.31 -3.29
C LEU A 99 -1.19 13.21 -2.50
N CYS A 100 -2.52 13.18 -2.52
CA CYS A 100 -3.29 12.06 -1.92
C CYS A 100 -2.92 10.74 -2.59
N LYS A 101 -2.93 10.73 -3.93
CA LYS A 101 -2.55 9.57 -4.75
C LYS A 101 -1.08 9.21 -4.56
N LEU A 102 -0.18 10.20 -4.66
CA LEU A 102 1.26 9.99 -4.55
C LEU A 102 1.68 9.48 -3.17
N ASN A 103 1.10 10.00 -2.07
CA ASN A 103 1.40 9.54 -0.71
C ASN A 103 1.10 8.04 -0.54
N VAL A 104 -0.02 7.58 -1.08
CA VAL A 104 -0.38 6.15 -1.03
C VAL A 104 0.50 5.32 -1.94
N PHE A 105 0.84 5.84 -3.14
CA PHE A 105 1.77 5.18 -4.05
C PHE A 105 3.15 4.99 -3.41
N VAL A 106 3.73 6.05 -2.85
CA VAL A 106 5.05 6.03 -2.17
C VAL A 106 5.07 5.04 -1.01
N LYS A 107 3.98 4.94 -0.24
CA LYS A 107 3.86 3.95 0.82
C LYS A 107 3.97 2.50 0.30
N HIS A 108 3.24 2.19 -0.77
CA HIS A 108 3.19 0.81 -1.30
C HIS A 108 4.44 0.46 -2.11
N ILE A 109 4.99 1.40 -2.88
CA ILE A 109 6.22 1.14 -3.64
C ILE A 109 7.39 0.89 -2.70
N ASN A 110 7.48 1.61 -1.57
CA ASN A 110 8.47 1.32 -0.53
C ASN A 110 8.28 -0.10 0.03
N LEU A 111 7.07 -0.42 0.48
CA LEU A 111 6.76 -1.74 1.04
C LEU A 111 7.18 -2.87 0.09
N TYR A 112 6.76 -2.82 -1.18
CA TYR A 112 7.08 -3.87 -2.15
C TYR A 112 8.56 -3.89 -2.49
N THR A 113 9.19 -2.73 -2.71
CA THR A 113 10.63 -2.66 -3.01
C THR A 113 11.45 -3.23 -1.86
N SER A 114 11.14 -2.88 -0.62
CA SER A 114 11.87 -3.36 0.56
C SER A 114 11.73 -4.88 0.73
N VAL A 115 10.52 -5.44 0.60
CA VAL A 115 10.30 -6.89 0.68
C VAL A 115 11.06 -7.63 -0.44
N PHE A 116 10.98 -7.15 -1.68
CA PHE A 116 11.67 -7.78 -2.80
C PHE A 116 13.19 -7.66 -2.68
N MET A 117 13.72 -6.52 -2.25
CA MET A 117 15.14 -6.34 -2.02
C MET A 117 15.65 -7.26 -0.91
N LEU A 118 14.91 -7.39 0.21
CA LEU A 118 15.27 -8.32 1.28
C LEU A 118 15.26 -9.79 0.82
N ALA A 119 14.30 -10.16 -0.02
CA ALA A 119 14.26 -11.48 -0.65
C ALA A 119 15.47 -11.71 -1.56
N ILE A 120 15.81 -10.74 -2.41
CA ILE A 120 16.97 -10.79 -3.31
C ILE A 120 18.27 -10.89 -2.50
N ILE A 121 18.42 -10.08 -1.44
CA ILE A 121 19.59 -10.15 -0.54
C ILE A 121 19.69 -11.54 0.08
N SER A 122 18.59 -12.12 0.55
CA SER A 122 18.57 -13.45 1.15
C SER A 122 18.96 -14.55 0.15
N ILE A 123 18.42 -14.49 -1.07
CA ILE A 123 18.77 -15.41 -2.16
C ILE A 123 20.24 -15.26 -2.53
N ASP A 124 20.74 -14.04 -2.67
CA ASP A 124 22.15 -13.75 -2.98
C ASP A 124 23.09 -14.37 -1.92
N ARG A 125 22.73 -14.25 -0.63
CA ARG A 125 23.49 -14.90 0.46
C ARG A 125 23.45 -16.42 0.38
N CYS A 126 22.29 -17.00 0.06
CA CYS A 126 22.17 -18.44 -0.13
C CYS A 126 23.03 -18.94 -1.30
N LEU A 127 23.03 -18.22 -2.43
CA LEU A 127 23.83 -18.58 -3.62
C LEU A 127 25.33 -18.51 -3.37
N LEU A 128 25.80 -17.60 -2.50
CA LEU A 128 27.20 -17.53 -2.11
C LEU A 128 27.67 -18.77 -1.37
N VAL A 129 26.80 -19.37 -0.55
CA VAL A 129 27.13 -20.55 0.25
C VAL A 129 26.95 -21.82 -0.57
N THR A 130 25.85 -21.93 -1.31
CA THR A 130 25.47 -23.16 -2.02
C THR A 130 26.14 -23.31 -3.38
N SER A 131 26.52 -22.21 -4.04
CA SER A 131 27.05 -22.21 -5.41
C SER A 131 28.17 -21.17 -5.62
N PRO A 132 29.34 -21.37 -4.97
CA PRO A 132 30.42 -20.37 -4.95
C PRO A 132 31.04 -20.11 -6.35
N VAL A 133 31.16 -21.14 -7.19
CA VAL A 133 31.74 -21.01 -8.54
C VAL A 133 30.81 -20.20 -9.46
N TRP A 134 29.51 -20.48 -9.43
CA TRP A 134 28.52 -19.74 -10.21
C TRP A 134 28.46 -18.28 -9.76
N SER A 135 28.44 -18.06 -8.44
CA SER A 135 28.44 -16.74 -7.84
C SER A 135 29.65 -15.93 -8.29
N ARG A 136 30.86 -16.50 -8.25
CA ARG A 136 32.07 -15.80 -8.72
C ARG A 136 32.00 -15.40 -10.20
N ASN A 137 31.39 -16.20 -11.05
CA ASN A 137 31.37 -15.97 -12.49
C ASN A 137 30.23 -15.05 -12.98
N HIS A 138 29.08 -15.05 -12.29
CA HIS A 138 27.86 -14.35 -12.76
C HIS A 138 27.43 -13.17 -11.87
N ARG A 139 27.93 -13.06 -10.63
CA ARG A 139 27.55 -12.03 -9.67
C ARG A 139 28.31 -10.73 -9.91
N THR A 140 27.79 -9.91 -10.82
CA THR A 140 28.34 -8.59 -11.14
C THR A 140 27.42 -7.45 -10.67
N ALA A 141 28.00 -6.27 -10.40
CA ALA A 141 27.23 -5.09 -10.02
C ALA A 141 26.27 -4.60 -11.13
N GLY A 142 26.59 -4.90 -12.40
CA GLY A 142 25.72 -4.64 -13.54
C GLY A 142 24.45 -5.47 -13.51
N CYS A 143 24.58 -6.80 -13.34
CA CYS A 143 23.43 -7.69 -13.17
C CYS A 143 22.57 -7.26 -11.97
N SER A 144 23.20 -6.88 -10.85
CA SER A 144 22.48 -6.38 -9.69
C SER A 144 21.67 -5.11 -10.00
N SER A 145 22.25 -4.17 -10.74
CA SER A 145 21.55 -2.94 -11.12
C SER A 145 20.35 -3.21 -12.03
N ILE A 146 20.47 -4.17 -12.97
CA ILE A 146 19.36 -4.59 -13.85
C ILE A 146 18.23 -5.22 -13.02
N ILE A 147 18.57 -6.14 -12.13
CA ILE A 147 17.61 -6.77 -11.23
C ILE A 147 16.95 -5.72 -10.33
N SER A 148 17.70 -4.75 -9.77
CA SER A 148 17.12 -3.65 -9.00
C SER A 148 16.09 -2.88 -9.82
N PHE A 149 16.43 -2.50 -11.05
CA PHE A 149 15.51 -1.78 -11.93
C PHE A 149 14.23 -2.60 -12.21
N ALA A 150 14.36 -3.89 -12.49
CA ALA A 150 13.22 -4.79 -12.67
C ALA A 150 12.35 -4.86 -11.40
N THR A 151 12.97 -4.91 -10.22
CA THR A 151 12.27 -4.85 -8.93
C THR A 151 11.50 -3.55 -8.75
N TRP A 152 12.08 -2.39 -9.09
CA TRP A 152 11.40 -1.10 -9.04
C TRP A 152 10.21 -1.05 -9.99
N CYS A 153 10.36 -1.54 -11.22
CA CYS A 153 9.26 -1.62 -12.19
C CYS A 153 8.12 -2.51 -11.67
N LEU A 154 8.46 -3.69 -11.11
CA LEU A 154 7.48 -4.60 -10.54
C LEU A 154 6.77 -3.98 -9.31
N ALA A 155 7.53 -3.36 -8.41
CA ALA A 155 6.97 -2.69 -7.23
C ALA A 155 6.06 -1.52 -7.63
N ALA A 156 6.45 -0.72 -8.63
CA ALA A 156 5.63 0.36 -9.16
C ALA A 156 4.33 -0.20 -9.76
N LEU A 157 4.41 -1.24 -10.60
CA LEU A 157 3.24 -1.89 -11.20
C LEU A 157 2.25 -2.39 -10.14
N LEU A 158 2.73 -3.06 -9.10
CA LEU A 158 1.89 -3.54 -8.00
C LEU A 158 1.34 -2.40 -7.13
N SER A 159 2.02 -1.25 -7.11
CA SER A 159 1.59 -0.05 -6.38
C SER A 159 0.54 0.78 -7.14
N MET A 160 0.49 0.70 -8.47
CA MET A 160 -0.40 1.51 -9.31
C MET A 160 -1.88 1.40 -8.95
N PRO A 161 -2.47 0.21 -8.73
CA PRO A 161 -3.88 0.10 -8.36
C PRO A 161 -4.22 0.87 -7.06
N HIS A 162 -3.33 0.82 -6.06
CA HIS A 162 -3.51 1.55 -4.81
C HIS A 162 -3.54 3.07 -5.02
N MET A 163 -2.91 3.56 -6.07
CA MET A 163 -2.92 4.97 -6.45
C MET A 163 -4.19 5.33 -7.23
N LEU A 164 -4.63 4.46 -8.15
CA LEU A 164 -5.79 4.70 -9.01
C LEU A 164 -7.09 4.82 -8.22
N PHE A 165 -7.28 3.95 -7.22
CA PHE A 165 -8.49 3.88 -6.39
C PHE A 165 -8.42 4.78 -5.14
N ARG A 166 -7.60 5.83 -5.17
CA ARG A 166 -7.57 6.87 -4.12
C ARG A 166 -8.07 8.19 -4.65
N GLY A 167 -8.93 8.81 -3.86
CA GLY A 167 -9.57 10.07 -4.18
C GLY A 167 -9.60 10.99 -2.96
N THR A 168 -9.97 12.24 -3.21
CA THR A 168 -10.30 13.20 -2.15
C THR A 168 -11.81 13.35 -2.09
N SER A 169 -12.40 13.16 -0.91
CA SER A 169 -13.84 13.30 -0.68
C SER A 169 -14.10 14.30 0.45
N LEU A 170 -15.16 15.09 0.32
CA LEU A 170 -15.60 16.03 1.34
C LEU A 170 -16.50 15.28 2.33
N LYS A 171 -16.07 15.17 3.59
CA LYS A 171 -16.90 14.66 4.69
C LYS A 171 -17.21 15.80 5.64
N GLY A 172 -18.47 16.25 5.64
CA GLY A 172 -18.88 17.47 6.34
C GLY A 172 -18.14 18.68 5.79
N THR A 173 -17.29 19.32 6.62
CA THR A 173 -16.46 20.47 6.24
C THR A 173 -15.00 20.12 5.96
N ARG A 174 -14.58 18.85 6.15
CA ARG A 174 -13.18 18.42 5.99
C ARG A 174 -12.97 17.63 4.70
N VAL A 175 -11.95 17.99 3.94
CA VAL A 175 -11.49 17.20 2.81
C VAL A 175 -10.64 16.05 3.33
N GLN A 176 -10.96 14.80 2.96
CA GLN A 176 -10.23 13.61 3.37
C GLN A 176 -9.73 12.83 2.14
N CYS A 177 -8.56 12.19 2.28
CA CYS A 177 -8.00 11.29 1.26
C CYS A 177 -8.51 9.86 1.49
N THR A 178 -9.61 9.50 0.83
CA THR A 178 -10.32 8.22 1.01
C THR A 178 -10.10 7.25 -0.15
N PHE A 179 -10.49 5.99 0.05
CA PHE A 179 -10.62 5.05 -1.06
C PHE A 179 -11.83 5.42 -1.90
N ASP A 180 -11.63 5.45 -3.21
CA ASP A 180 -12.67 5.69 -4.20
C ASP A 180 -12.83 4.41 -5.04
N GLY A 181 -14.03 3.83 -5.06
CA GLY A 181 -14.30 2.59 -5.79
C GLY A 181 -13.69 1.31 -5.18
N ALA A 182 -13.92 1.05 -3.89
CA ALA A 182 -13.46 -0.16 -3.20
C ALA A 182 -13.86 -1.46 -3.93
N GLU A 183 -15.02 -1.50 -4.58
CA GLU A 183 -15.46 -2.66 -5.36
C GLU A 183 -14.54 -2.97 -6.54
N ASN A 184 -14.22 -1.95 -7.33
CA ASN A 184 -13.39 -2.08 -8.52
C ASN A 184 -11.95 -2.41 -8.13
N TYR A 185 -11.48 -1.83 -7.02
CA TYR A 185 -10.21 -2.20 -6.41
C TYR A 185 -10.17 -3.69 -6.01
N ILE A 186 -11.17 -4.17 -5.26
CA ILE A 186 -11.25 -5.57 -4.83
C ILE A 186 -11.32 -6.51 -6.04
N LYS A 187 -12.19 -6.22 -7.02
CA LYS A 187 -12.31 -7.00 -8.26
C LYS A 187 -10.98 -7.07 -9.02
N LEU A 188 -10.27 -5.94 -9.16
CA LEU A 188 -8.98 -5.90 -9.82
C LEU A 188 -7.94 -6.72 -9.05
N MET A 189 -7.88 -6.60 -7.71
CA MET A 189 -6.96 -7.35 -6.88
C MET A 189 -7.20 -8.86 -6.97
N LEU A 190 -8.45 -9.31 -6.89
CA LEU A 190 -8.79 -10.71 -7.07
C LEU A 190 -8.40 -11.21 -8.46
N TYR A 191 -8.71 -10.45 -9.50
CA TYR A 191 -8.33 -10.82 -10.86
C TYR A 191 -6.81 -10.97 -10.99
N LEU A 192 -6.03 -10.01 -10.50
CA LEU A 192 -4.57 -10.07 -10.52
C LEU A 192 -4.04 -11.27 -9.71
N ILE A 193 -4.53 -11.49 -8.50
CA ILE A 193 -4.09 -12.59 -7.63
C ILE A 193 -4.39 -13.95 -8.28
N SER A 194 -5.57 -14.10 -8.89
CA SER A 194 -5.99 -15.36 -9.51
C SER A 194 -5.33 -15.62 -10.86
N TRP A 195 -5.26 -14.62 -11.75
CA TRP A 195 -4.86 -14.82 -13.15
C TRP A 195 -3.39 -14.52 -13.44
N LEU A 196 -2.78 -13.59 -12.71
CA LEU A 196 -1.39 -13.21 -12.97
C LEU A 196 -0.40 -14.38 -12.83
N PRO A 197 -0.50 -15.25 -11.80
CA PRO A 197 0.38 -16.42 -11.69
C PRO A 197 0.27 -17.35 -12.90
N TYR A 198 -0.96 -17.58 -13.40
CA TYR A 198 -1.20 -18.41 -14.58
C TYR A 198 -0.57 -17.80 -15.83
N HIS A 199 -0.74 -16.50 -16.05
CA HIS A 199 -0.12 -15.82 -17.19
C HIS A 199 1.40 -15.81 -17.11
N ILE A 200 1.99 -15.58 -15.93
CA ILE A 200 3.44 -15.67 -15.73
C ILE A 200 3.95 -17.08 -16.09
N VAL A 201 3.33 -18.14 -15.56
CA VAL A 201 3.74 -19.52 -15.87
C VAL A 201 3.52 -19.86 -17.35
N SER A 202 2.45 -19.35 -17.97
CA SER A 202 2.20 -19.51 -19.40
C SER A 202 3.29 -18.85 -20.25
N LEU A 203 3.76 -17.66 -19.87
CA LEU A 203 4.88 -16.98 -20.53
C LEU A 203 6.20 -17.73 -20.34
N LEU A 204 6.41 -18.34 -19.18
CA LEU A 204 7.61 -19.16 -18.91
C LEU A 204 7.68 -20.43 -19.78
N LYS A 205 6.59 -20.87 -20.42
CA LYS A 205 6.63 -21.95 -21.44
C LYS A 205 7.51 -21.62 -22.65
N PHE A 206 7.71 -20.34 -22.95
CA PHE A 206 8.57 -19.90 -24.04
C PHE A 206 10.06 -19.83 -23.64
N THR A 207 10.40 -20.17 -22.39
CA THR A 207 11.77 -20.16 -21.86
C THR A 207 12.31 -21.59 -21.68
N GLN A 208 13.63 -21.78 -21.56
CA GLN A 208 14.27 -23.10 -21.36
C GLN A 208 14.13 -23.66 -19.92
N VAL A 209 13.04 -23.33 -19.20
CA VAL A 209 12.79 -23.82 -17.84
C VAL A 209 12.45 -25.32 -17.83
N SER A 210 12.82 -26.02 -16.75
CA SER A 210 12.58 -27.46 -16.58
C SER A 210 11.11 -27.87 -16.78
N LYS A 211 10.88 -28.73 -17.78
CA LYS A 211 9.54 -29.20 -18.20
C LYS A 211 8.69 -29.85 -17.07
N PRO A 212 9.23 -30.71 -16.17
CA PRO A 212 8.42 -31.31 -15.10
C PRO A 212 7.95 -30.28 -14.06
N PHE A 213 8.82 -29.35 -13.64
CA PHE A 213 8.44 -28.26 -12.74
C PHE A 213 7.35 -27.39 -13.37
N LEU A 214 7.52 -27.05 -14.65
CA LEU A 214 6.58 -26.21 -15.38
C LEU A 214 5.19 -26.85 -15.52
N LYS A 215 5.11 -28.17 -15.71
CA LYS A 215 3.82 -28.90 -15.77
C LYS A 215 3.06 -28.81 -14.45
N VAL A 216 3.74 -29.02 -13.32
CA VAL A 216 3.13 -28.92 -11.98
C VAL A 216 2.69 -27.48 -11.69
N ALA A 217 3.57 -26.50 -11.93
CA ALA A 217 3.26 -25.09 -11.73
C ALA A 217 2.07 -24.62 -12.59
N TYR A 218 1.99 -25.09 -13.84
CA TYR A 218 0.88 -24.77 -14.74
C TYR A 218 -0.45 -25.32 -14.24
N SER A 219 -0.50 -26.58 -13.80
CA SER A 219 -1.72 -27.19 -13.24
C SER A 219 -2.20 -26.46 -11.98
N LEU A 220 -1.29 -26.10 -11.07
CA LEU A 220 -1.63 -25.39 -9.83
C LEU A 220 -2.14 -23.97 -10.10
N THR A 221 -1.43 -23.20 -10.93
CA THR A 221 -1.82 -21.82 -11.25
C THR A 221 -3.09 -21.73 -12.08
N ALA A 222 -3.34 -22.69 -12.99
CA ALA A 222 -4.60 -22.77 -13.73
C ALA A 222 -5.79 -23.06 -12.81
N GLY A 223 -5.65 -24.02 -11.88
CA GLY A 223 -6.69 -24.30 -10.88
C GLY A 223 -7.02 -23.07 -10.04
N PHE A 224 -6.00 -22.34 -9.58
CA PHE A 224 -6.18 -21.11 -8.81
C PHE A 224 -6.83 -19.97 -9.62
N ALA A 225 -6.51 -19.86 -10.92
CA ALA A 225 -7.16 -18.89 -11.81
C ALA A 225 -8.67 -19.18 -11.96
N TYR A 226 -9.04 -20.45 -12.10
CA TYR A 226 -10.44 -20.85 -12.27
C TYR A 226 -11.28 -20.65 -11.01
N LEU A 227 -10.68 -20.69 -9.82
CA LEU A 227 -11.37 -20.35 -8.56
C LEU A 227 -11.93 -18.91 -8.56
N ASN A 228 -11.38 -18.01 -9.38
CA ASN A 228 -11.91 -16.65 -9.54
C ASN A 228 -13.40 -16.65 -9.93
N SER A 229 -13.82 -17.60 -10.77
CA SER A 229 -15.22 -17.73 -11.19
C SER A 229 -16.14 -18.12 -10.02
N CYS A 230 -15.62 -18.83 -9.01
CA CYS A 230 -16.36 -19.20 -7.80
C CYS A 230 -16.55 -18.01 -6.84
N ILE A 231 -15.70 -16.99 -6.95
CA ILE A 231 -15.75 -15.83 -6.04
C ILE A 231 -16.77 -14.79 -6.51
N ASN A 232 -17.05 -14.71 -7.81
CA ASN A 232 -17.99 -13.72 -8.36
C ASN A 232 -19.37 -13.72 -7.66
N PRO A 233 -20.06 -14.88 -7.46
CA PRO A 233 -21.33 -14.91 -6.74
C PRO A 233 -21.23 -14.47 -5.28
N LEU A 234 -20.15 -14.87 -4.58
CA LEU A 234 -19.90 -14.47 -3.20
C LEU A 234 -19.68 -12.95 -3.10
N LEU A 235 -18.94 -12.39 -4.05
CA LEU A 235 -18.65 -10.97 -4.13
C LEU A 235 -19.94 -10.17 -4.39
N TYR A 236 -20.79 -10.60 -5.33
CA TYR A 236 -22.10 -9.95 -5.55
C TYR A 236 -23.03 -10.04 -4.34
N CYS A 237 -23.04 -11.18 -3.64
CA CYS A 237 -23.89 -11.38 -2.47
C CYS A 237 -23.43 -10.50 -1.28
N PHE A 238 -22.12 -10.47 -0.98
CA PHE A 238 -21.55 -9.60 0.06
C PHE A 238 -21.72 -8.12 -0.28
N MET A 239 -21.55 -7.74 -1.55
CA MET A 239 -21.75 -6.36 -1.98
C MET A 239 -23.22 -5.95 -1.83
N GLY A 240 -24.17 -6.77 -2.28
CA GLY A 240 -25.60 -6.51 -2.09
C GLY A 240 -25.99 -6.39 -0.61
N TYR A 241 -25.36 -7.18 0.26
CA TYR A 241 -25.54 -7.08 1.71
C TYR A 241 -25.00 -5.75 2.27
N LEU A 242 -23.78 -5.34 1.91
CA LEU A 242 -23.17 -4.08 2.35
C LEU A 242 -23.95 -2.85 1.87
N THR A 243 -24.41 -2.85 0.61
CA THR A 243 -25.22 -1.76 0.06
C THR A 243 -26.58 -1.68 0.76
N LYS A 244 -27.22 -2.82 1.04
CA LYS A 244 -28.49 -2.87 1.79
C LYS A 244 -28.34 -2.38 3.22
N GLN A 245 -27.23 -2.73 3.88
CA GLN A 245 -26.91 -2.27 5.23
C GLN A 245 -26.62 -0.76 5.28
N SER A 246 -25.84 -0.24 4.32
CA SER A 246 -25.54 1.19 4.19
C SER A 246 -26.80 2.00 3.87
N LEU A 247 -27.69 1.49 3.01
CA LEU A 247 -28.99 2.12 2.74
C LEU A 247 -29.89 2.11 3.99
N SER A 248 -29.95 1.00 4.73
CA SER A 248 -30.77 0.92 5.95
C SER A 248 -30.30 1.83 7.08
N SER A 249 -28.99 2.10 7.18
CA SER A 249 -28.43 3.02 8.17
C SER A 249 -28.64 4.47 7.79
N LEU A 250 -28.49 4.80 6.49
CA LEU A 250 -28.84 6.12 5.96
C LEU A 250 -30.33 6.44 6.14
N LEU A 251 -31.23 5.51 5.81
CA LEU A 251 -32.67 5.69 6.00
C LEU A 251 -33.01 5.88 7.48
N ARG A 252 -32.41 5.11 8.40
CA ARG A 252 -32.63 5.29 9.85
C ARG A 252 -32.20 6.69 10.32
N ASN A 253 -31.05 7.19 9.86
CA ASN A 253 -30.59 8.52 10.25
C ASN A 253 -31.51 9.62 9.70
N VAL A 254 -31.93 9.52 8.43
CA VAL A 254 -32.87 10.48 7.81
C VAL A 254 -34.25 10.47 8.49
N PHE A 255 -34.76 9.30 8.88
CA PHE A 255 -36.05 9.21 9.57
C PHE A 255 -35.97 9.53 11.07
N SER A 256 -34.78 9.51 11.68
CA SER A 256 -34.57 9.97 13.05
C SER A 256 -34.38 11.49 13.16
N ASP A 257 -33.93 12.17 12.11
CA ASP A 257 -33.84 13.65 12.06
C ASP A 257 -35.18 14.33 11.73
N GLY A 258 -36.21 13.55 11.38
CA GLY A 258 -37.54 14.02 10.98
C GLY A 258 -38.64 13.95 12.06
N GLN A 259 -38.30 13.66 13.32
CA GLN A 259 -39.24 13.61 14.45
C GLN A 259 -38.90 14.60 15.55
#